data_AF-A0A2J7Q107-F1
#
_entry.id   AF-A0A2J7Q107-F1
#
_cell.length_a   1.000
_cell.length_b   1.000
_cell.length_c   1.000
_cell.angle_alpha   90.00
_cell.angle_beta   90.00
_cell.angle_gamma   90.00
#
_symmetry.space_group_name_H-M   'P 1'
#
loop_
_entity.id
_entity.type
_entity.pdbx_description
1 polymer ?
#
loop_
_entity_poly.entity_id
_entity_poly.type
_entity_poly.pdbx_seq_one_letter_code
_entity_poly.pdbx_strand_id
1 'polypeptide(L)'
;MARIQKEAIAIILDVGHSVSQDRKNMKSGFLENSKKCVSMILKRKIFANLKDEVTLILLGSDETQNSLNYKNISVTHSLALSSWEMVQFVEDLTGTMVNADWLDAIVVAMNVLKEETEGKKFSERKVVLLSNLCCTVSEDHIDVIVKALKSEELSLIVIGPDINLNVKHEAIDDDDDKTKCWTNGTDAEKSKTKQQLVGESLLSHILKEVIF
;
A
#
# COMPACT_ATOMS: atom_id res chain seq x y z
N MET A 1 -15.53 16.37 27.15
CA MET A 1 -14.79 15.11 26.86
C MET A 1 -14.40 15.16 25.40
N ALA A 2 -13.11 15.09 25.07
CA ALA A 2 -12.69 15.01 23.67
C ALA A 2 -13.27 13.73 23.08
N ARG A 3 -14.08 13.87 22.02
CA ARG A 3 -14.63 12.73 21.29
C ARG A 3 -13.44 11.99 20.69
N ILE A 4 -13.19 10.76 21.16
CA ILE A 4 -12.20 9.89 20.54
C ILE A 4 -12.66 9.68 19.10
N GLN A 5 -11.87 10.20 18.18
CA GLN A 5 -12.09 10.10 16.75
C GLN A 5 -11.61 8.71 16.33
N LYS A 6 -12.53 7.92 15.77
CA LYS A 6 -12.30 6.54 15.33
C LYS A 6 -12.07 6.55 13.83
N GLU A 7 -11.00 5.95 13.38
CA GLU A 7 -10.63 5.87 11.95
C GLU A 7 -10.96 4.49 11.36
N ALA A 8 -11.24 4.44 10.06
CA ALA A 8 -11.30 3.21 9.28
C ALA A 8 -10.07 3.13 8.38
N ILE A 9 -9.29 2.06 8.46
CA ILE A 9 -7.99 1.98 7.80
C ILE A 9 -7.89 0.67 7.01
N ALA A 10 -7.72 0.77 5.70
CA ALA A 10 -7.37 -0.35 4.85
C ALA A 10 -5.86 -0.39 4.64
N ILE A 11 -5.20 -1.44 5.14
CA ILE A 11 -3.76 -1.64 4.94
C ILE A 11 -3.58 -2.65 3.82
N ILE A 12 -2.99 -2.20 2.72
CA ILE A 12 -2.54 -3.03 1.61
C ILE A 12 -1.06 -3.34 1.82
N LEU A 13 -0.75 -4.61 2.02
CA LEU A 13 0.62 -5.11 2.16
C LEU A 13 1.01 -5.93 0.92
N ASP A 14 1.97 -5.42 0.16
CA ASP A 14 2.58 -6.15 -0.95
C ASP A 14 3.38 -7.33 -0.41
N VAL A 15 2.99 -8.52 -0.85
CA VAL A 15 3.67 -9.81 -0.59
C VAL A 15 4.14 -10.46 -1.89
N GLY A 16 4.05 -9.74 -3.01
CA GLY A 16 4.32 -10.27 -4.32
C GLY A 16 5.79 -10.62 -4.56
N HIS A 17 6.07 -11.21 -5.72
CA HIS A 17 7.42 -11.60 -6.11
C HIS A 17 8.41 -10.42 -6.07
N SER A 18 7.98 -9.23 -6.51
CA SER A 18 8.84 -8.04 -6.62
C SER A 18 9.42 -7.58 -5.28
N VAL A 19 8.66 -7.67 -4.18
CA VAL A 19 9.10 -7.30 -2.83
C VAL A 19 9.81 -8.44 -2.09
N SER A 20 9.63 -9.67 -2.60
CA SER A 20 10.15 -10.92 -2.02
C SER A 20 11.53 -11.31 -2.54
N GLN A 21 12.02 -10.63 -3.58
CA GLN A 21 13.30 -10.92 -4.24
C GLN A 21 14.54 -10.47 -3.47
N ASP A 22 14.42 -9.59 -2.47
CA ASP A 22 15.59 -9.07 -1.73
C ASP A 22 16.14 -10.07 -0.68
N ARG A 23 16.31 -11.32 -1.11
CA ARG A 23 16.68 -12.48 -0.27
C ARG A 23 18.16 -12.50 0.15
N LYS A 24 19.01 -11.62 -0.40
CA LYS A 24 20.44 -11.57 -0.04
C LYS A 24 20.65 -11.12 1.41
N ASN A 25 19.68 -10.42 2.01
CA ASN A 25 19.71 -10.05 3.41
C ASN A 25 18.32 -10.27 4.03
N MET A 26 18.03 -11.53 4.38
CA MET A 26 16.72 -12.02 4.85
C MET A 26 16.16 -11.26 6.08
N LYS A 27 16.96 -10.41 6.74
CA LYS A 27 16.54 -9.60 7.91
C LYS A 27 16.20 -8.13 7.59
N SER A 28 16.46 -7.66 6.36
CA SER A 28 16.34 -6.22 6.00
C SER A 28 15.67 -5.95 4.65
N GLY A 29 15.08 -6.95 3.99
CA GLY A 29 14.33 -6.76 2.74
C GLY A 29 13.06 -5.91 2.91
N PHE A 30 12.54 -5.36 1.80
CA PHE A 30 11.36 -4.49 1.81
C PHE A 30 10.13 -5.15 2.46
N LEU A 31 9.85 -6.42 2.13
CA LEU A 31 8.75 -7.17 2.73
C LEU A 31 8.89 -7.26 4.26
N GLU A 32 10.07 -7.60 4.77
CA GLU A 32 10.33 -7.70 6.21
C GLU A 32 10.20 -6.35 6.92
N ASN A 33 10.63 -5.26 6.29
CA ASN A 33 10.45 -3.91 6.83
C ASN A 33 8.97 -3.48 6.80
N SER A 34 8.24 -3.88 5.76
CA SER A 34 6.79 -3.61 5.63
C SER A 34 5.99 -4.37 6.68
N LYS A 35 6.29 -5.66 6.91
CA LYS A 35 5.73 -6.46 8.01
C LYS A 35 5.98 -5.83 9.37
N LYS A 36 7.22 -5.38 9.65
CA LYS A 36 7.56 -4.66 10.89
C LYS A 36 6.77 -3.35 11.02
N CYS A 37 6.60 -2.60 9.93
CA CYS A 37 5.85 -1.35 9.91
C CYS A 37 4.37 -1.60 10.26
N VAL A 38 3.72 -2.54 9.57
CA VAL A 38 2.31 -2.89 9.82
C VAL A 38 2.11 -3.46 11.23
N SER A 39 2.98 -4.37 11.67
CA SER A 39 2.98 -4.89 13.05
C SER A 39 3.10 -3.76 14.08
N MET A 40 3.97 -2.78 13.85
CA MET A 40 4.10 -1.61 14.72
C MET A 40 2.83 -0.75 14.73
N ILE A 41 2.18 -0.53 13.58
CA ILE A 41 0.91 0.22 13.49
C ILE A 41 -0.17 -0.49 14.33
N LEU A 42 -0.33 -1.80 14.13
CA LEU A 42 -1.33 -2.61 14.85
C LEU A 42 -1.06 -2.63 16.36
N LYS A 43 0.18 -2.91 16.77
CA LYS A 43 0.60 -2.92 18.19
C LYS A 43 0.34 -1.58 18.86
N ARG A 44 0.69 -0.46 18.21
CA ARG A 44 0.42 0.89 18.73
C ARG A 44 -1.06 1.12 18.97
N LYS A 45 -1.93 0.69 18.03
CA LYS A 45 -3.39 0.81 18.18
C LYS A 45 -3.92 -0.02 19.35
N ILE A 46 -3.44 -1.25 19.49
CA ILE A 46 -3.80 -2.15 20.61
C ILE A 46 -3.39 -1.53 21.95
N PHE A 47 -2.11 -1.14 22.09
CA PHE A 47 -1.59 -0.59 23.35
C PHE A 47 -2.22 0.73 23.75
N ALA A 48 -2.53 1.59 22.78
CA ALA A 48 -3.23 2.85 23.03
C ALA A 48 -4.75 2.67 23.21
N ASN A 49 -5.27 1.43 23.12
CA ASN A 49 -6.70 1.11 23.18
C ASN A 49 -7.54 1.98 22.22
N LEU A 50 -6.99 2.22 21.01
CA LEU A 50 -7.68 2.98 19.97
C LEU A 50 -8.87 2.18 19.46
N LYS A 51 -9.94 2.88 19.10
CA LYS A 51 -11.16 2.26 18.58
C LYS A 51 -11.17 2.15 17.06
N ASP A 52 -10.05 2.46 16.41
CA ASP A 52 -9.88 2.37 14.97
C ASP A 52 -10.14 0.96 14.49
N GLU A 53 -10.85 0.84 13.37
CA GLU A 53 -11.01 -0.42 12.68
C GLU A 53 -10.01 -0.51 11.53
N VAL A 54 -9.40 -1.69 11.37
CA VAL A 54 -8.38 -2.00 10.38
C VAL A 54 -8.85 -3.22 9.58
N THR A 55 -8.71 -3.15 8.26
CA THR A 55 -8.78 -4.29 7.34
C THR A 55 -7.39 -4.55 6.76
N LEU A 56 -7.05 -5.82 6.56
CA LEU A 56 -5.79 -6.25 5.97
C LEU A 56 -6.03 -6.81 4.57
N ILE A 57 -5.28 -6.30 3.60
CA ILE A 57 -5.36 -6.68 2.19
C ILE A 57 -3.96 -7.07 1.74
N LEU A 58 -3.84 -8.24 1.12
CA LEU A 58 -2.60 -8.70 0.51
C LEU A 58 -2.62 -8.39 -0.99
N LEU A 59 -1.55 -7.75 -1.45
CA LEU A 59 -1.26 -7.54 -2.87
C LEU A 59 -0.24 -8.58 -3.32
N GLY A 60 -0.55 -9.32 -4.39
CA GLY A 60 0.29 -10.40 -4.90
C GLY A 60 0.16 -11.70 -4.13
N SER A 61 -1.00 -12.01 -3.55
CA SER A 61 -1.24 -13.31 -2.89
C SER A 61 -1.45 -14.44 -3.91
N ASP A 62 -1.14 -15.69 -3.53
CA ASP A 62 -1.45 -16.86 -4.36
C ASP A 62 -2.97 -17.04 -4.51
N GLU A 63 -3.72 -16.71 -3.46
CA GLU A 63 -5.18 -16.70 -3.46
C GLU A 63 -5.76 -15.40 -4.02
N THR A 64 -7.03 -15.43 -4.40
CA THR A 64 -7.83 -14.25 -4.76
C THR A 64 -9.09 -14.25 -3.91
N GLN A 65 -9.16 -13.32 -2.96
CA GLN A 65 -10.28 -13.20 -2.02
C GLN A 65 -10.73 -11.74 -1.92
N ASN A 66 -11.48 -11.26 -2.91
CA ASN A 66 -12.12 -9.95 -2.88
C ASN A 66 -13.42 -9.99 -3.69
N SER A 67 -14.39 -9.13 -3.35
CA SER A 67 -15.72 -9.10 -3.98
C SER A 67 -15.70 -8.68 -5.45
N LEU A 68 -14.62 -8.02 -5.90
CA LEU A 68 -14.46 -7.49 -7.25
C LEU A 68 -13.75 -8.46 -8.21
N ASN A 69 -13.30 -9.62 -7.72
CA ASN A 69 -12.58 -10.64 -8.48
C ASN A 69 -11.25 -10.16 -9.12
N TYR A 70 -10.60 -9.15 -8.53
CA TYR A 70 -9.25 -8.74 -8.96
C TYR A 70 -8.23 -9.79 -8.57
N LYS A 71 -7.45 -10.29 -9.55
CA LYS A 71 -6.57 -11.45 -9.35
C LYS A 71 -5.44 -11.15 -8.39
N ASN A 72 -5.09 -12.16 -7.59
CA ASN A 72 -3.95 -12.15 -6.67
C ASN A 72 -4.02 -11.04 -5.63
N ILE A 73 -5.25 -10.62 -5.27
CA ILE A 73 -5.53 -9.67 -4.21
C ILE A 73 -6.51 -10.34 -3.23
N SER A 74 -6.16 -10.31 -1.94
CA SER A 74 -6.94 -10.99 -0.90
C SER A 74 -7.19 -10.09 0.30
N VAL A 75 -8.46 -9.87 0.63
CA VAL A 75 -8.91 -9.28 1.88
C VAL A 75 -8.86 -10.38 2.94
N THR A 76 -7.84 -10.37 3.79
CA THR A 76 -7.61 -11.46 4.76
C THR A 76 -8.31 -11.21 6.07
N HIS A 77 -8.56 -9.95 6.42
CA HIS A 77 -9.31 -9.55 7.59
C HIS A 77 -10.29 -8.46 7.19
N SER A 78 -11.57 -8.64 7.52
CA SER A 78 -12.57 -7.57 7.44
C SER A 78 -12.25 -6.43 8.40
N LEU A 79 -12.91 -5.29 8.21
CA LEU A 79 -12.73 -4.07 8.98
C LEU A 79 -13.18 -4.29 10.44
N ALA A 80 -12.18 -4.48 11.32
CA ALA A 80 -12.40 -4.78 12.73
C ALA A 80 -11.36 -4.10 13.62
N LEU A 81 -11.57 -4.08 14.94
CA LEU A 81 -10.57 -3.56 15.88
C LEU A 81 -9.25 -4.30 15.72
N SER A 82 -8.13 -3.58 15.81
CA SER A 82 -6.80 -4.19 15.77
C SER A 82 -6.67 -5.27 16.86
N SER A 83 -6.22 -6.45 16.47
CA SER A 83 -6.08 -7.62 17.34
C SER A 83 -4.67 -8.20 17.30
N TRP A 84 -4.32 -8.99 18.32
CA TRP A 84 -3.05 -9.73 18.33
C TRP A 84 -3.00 -10.81 17.24
N GLU A 85 -4.15 -11.32 16.81
CA GLU A 85 -4.27 -12.22 15.67
C GLU A 85 -3.81 -11.53 14.37
N MET A 86 -4.25 -10.30 14.10
CA MET A 86 -3.77 -9.52 12.95
C MET A 86 -2.25 -9.29 13.00
N VAL A 87 -1.71 -9.05 14.21
CA VAL A 87 -0.26 -8.87 14.42
C VAL A 87 0.50 -10.14 14.07
N GLN A 88 0.07 -11.29 14.60
CA GLN A 88 0.68 -12.60 14.33
C GLN A 88 0.58 -12.94 12.85
N PHE A 89 -0.60 -12.75 12.25
CA PHE A 89 -0.82 -12.96 10.83
C PHE A 89 0.22 -12.21 9.98
N VAL A 90 0.40 -10.91 10.24
CA VAL A 90 1.36 -10.08 9.50
C VAL A 90 2.80 -10.52 9.73
N GLU A 91 3.17 -10.91 10.94
CA GLU A 91 4.53 -11.37 11.27
C GLU A 91 4.88 -12.71 10.61
N ASP A 92 3.88 -13.58 10.44
CA ASP A 92 4.01 -14.90 9.83
C ASP A 92 3.94 -14.89 8.30
N LEU A 93 3.56 -13.76 7.69
CA LEU A 93 3.48 -13.63 6.23
C LEU A 93 4.82 -13.96 5.56
N THR A 94 4.73 -14.67 4.45
CA THR A 94 5.86 -14.96 3.56
C THR A 94 5.58 -14.42 2.17
N GLY A 95 6.66 -14.10 1.48
CA GLY A 95 6.60 -13.59 0.11
C GLY A 95 6.19 -14.67 -0.89
N THR A 96 5.37 -14.30 -1.87
CA THR A 96 4.88 -15.19 -2.93
C THR A 96 5.74 -15.07 -4.21
N MET A 97 5.35 -15.84 -5.23
CA MET A 97 5.98 -15.80 -6.56
C MET A 97 5.08 -15.11 -7.61
N VAL A 98 3.99 -14.47 -7.17
CA VAL A 98 3.01 -13.82 -8.05
C VAL A 98 3.03 -12.31 -7.79
N ASN A 99 2.74 -11.52 -8.82
CA ASN A 99 2.57 -10.07 -8.68
C ASN A 99 1.12 -9.72 -9.03
N ALA A 100 0.64 -8.60 -8.50
CA ALA A 100 -0.66 -8.04 -8.81
C ALA A 100 -0.53 -6.52 -9.04
N ASP A 101 -1.57 -5.94 -9.63
CA ASP A 101 -1.65 -4.50 -9.85
C ASP A 101 -1.98 -3.78 -8.54
N TRP A 102 -1.15 -2.80 -8.16
CA TRP A 102 -1.34 -2.03 -6.93
C TRP A 102 -2.49 -1.03 -7.04
N LEU A 103 -2.88 -0.60 -8.25
CA LEU A 103 -4.09 0.22 -8.45
C LEU A 103 -5.36 -0.60 -8.22
N ASP A 104 -5.40 -1.85 -8.71
CA ASP A 104 -6.50 -2.77 -8.42
C ASP A 104 -6.65 -2.99 -6.91
N ALA A 105 -5.55 -3.08 -6.18
CA ALA A 105 -5.60 -3.19 -4.72
C ALA A 105 -6.15 -1.94 -4.03
N ILE A 106 -5.87 -0.75 -4.57
CA ILE A 106 -6.51 0.49 -4.10
C ILE A 106 -8.02 0.44 -4.35
N VAL A 107 -8.46 -0.01 -5.53
CA VAL A 107 -9.90 -0.18 -5.84
C VAL A 107 -10.57 -1.16 -4.88
N VAL A 108 -9.93 -2.30 -4.60
CA VAL A 108 -10.41 -3.27 -3.60
C VAL A 108 -10.51 -2.63 -2.21
N ALA A 109 -9.49 -1.89 -1.78
CA ALA A 109 -9.50 -1.20 -0.49
C ALA A 109 -10.61 -0.16 -0.38
N MET A 110 -10.84 0.62 -1.45
CA MET A 110 -11.94 1.58 -1.52
C MET A 110 -13.30 0.89 -1.40
N ASN A 111 -13.48 -0.25 -2.06
CA ASN A 111 -14.71 -1.03 -1.98
C ASN A 111 -14.97 -1.57 -0.57
N VAL A 112 -13.96 -2.18 0.06
CA VAL A 112 -14.06 -2.68 1.43
C VAL A 112 -14.40 -1.54 2.40
N LEU A 113 -13.71 -0.40 2.30
CA LEU A 113 -14.01 0.75 3.14
C LEU A 113 -15.42 1.27 2.90
N LYS A 114 -15.89 1.33 1.65
CA LYS A 114 -17.25 1.77 1.34
C LYS A 114 -18.30 0.85 1.97
N GLU A 115 -18.19 -0.45 1.76
CA GLU A 115 -19.16 -1.45 2.24
C GLU A 115 -19.13 -1.56 3.77
N GLU A 116 -17.94 -1.68 4.37
CA GLU A 116 -17.81 -2.01 5.79
C GLU A 116 -17.89 -0.79 6.73
N THR A 117 -17.85 0.43 6.18
CA THR A 117 -18.13 1.66 6.92
C THR A 117 -19.57 2.14 6.80
N GLU A 118 -20.39 1.51 5.96
CA GLU A 118 -21.80 1.87 5.80
C GLU A 118 -22.55 1.79 7.16
N GLY A 119 -23.28 2.86 7.50
CA GLY A 119 -24.01 2.96 8.77
C GLY A 119 -23.14 3.18 10.02
N LYS A 120 -21.80 3.20 9.90
CA LYS A 120 -20.86 3.49 11.00
C LYS A 120 -20.30 4.92 10.87
N LYS A 121 -19.95 5.53 12.00
CA LYS A 121 -19.33 6.88 12.03
C LYS A 121 -17.83 6.78 12.24
N PHE A 122 -17.06 7.27 11.28
CA PHE A 122 -15.61 7.41 11.34
C PHE A 122 -15.23 8.88 11.19
N SER A 123 -14.14 9.30 11.82
CA SER A 123 -13.58 10.64 11.62
C SER A 123 -12.82 10.76 10.31
N GLU A 124 -12.19 9.66 9.89
CA GLU A 124 -11.37 9.59 8.68
C GLU A 124 -11.37 8.16 8.15
N ARG A 125 -11.27 8.03 6.83
CA ARG A 125 -11.12 6.76 6.11
C ARG A 125 -9.80 6.80 5.34
N LYS A 126 -8.93 5.81 5.55
CA LYS A 126 -7.54 5.80 5.04
C LYS A 126 -7.25 4.52 4.26
N VAL A 127 -6.56 4.68 3.14
CA VAL A 127 -5.88 3.58 2.44
C VAL A 127 -4.39 3.73 2.68
N VAL A 128 -3.73 2.68 3.19
CA VAL A 128 -2.29 2.63 3.44
C VAL A 128 -1.69 1.56 2.56
N LEU A 129 -0.92 1.94 1.55
CA LEU A 129 -0.23 1.03 0.63
C LEU A 129 1.23 0.87 1.03
N LEU A 130 1.68 -0.37 1.24
CA LEU A 130 3.08 -0.73 1.39
C LEU A 130 3.52 -1.56 0.19
N SER A 131 4.23 -0.93 -0.77
CA SER A 131 4.74 -1.60 -1.98
C SER A 131 6.03 -0.93 -2.47
N ASN A 132 6.87 -1.69 -3.18
CA ASN A 132 8.04 -1.15 -3.88
C ASN A 132 7.73 -0.59 -5.28
N LEU A 133 6.47 -0.69 -5.73
CA LEU A 133 5.97 -0.22 -7.03
C LEU A 133 6.70 -0.82 -8.25
N CYS A 134 7.42 -1.94 -8.07
CA CYS A 134 8.15 -2.62 -9.15
C CYS A 134 7.25 -3.53 -10.02
N CYS A 135 5.97 -3.66 -9.68
CA CYS A 135 5.00 -4.46 -10.43
C CYS A 135 4.43 -3.68 -11.62
N THR A 136 4.06 -4.41 -12.67
CA THR A 136 3.30 -3.85 -13.80
C THR A 136 1.97 -3.29 -13.30
N VAL A 137 1.62 -2.10 -13.80
CA VAL A 137 0.41 -1.36 -13.44
C VAL A 137 -0.32 -0.97 -14.72
N SER A 138 -1.62 -1.15 -14.74
CA SER A 138 -2.49 -0.65 -15.80
C SER A 138 -2.85 0.81 -15.51
N GLU A 139 -2.57 1.70 -16.45
CA GLU A 139 -2.97 3.12 -16.34
C GLU A 139 -4.46 3.33 -16.62
N ASP A 140 -5.15 2.27 -17.03
CA ASP A 140 -6.58 2.31 -17.29
C ASP A 140 -7.33 2.73 -16.02
N HIS A 141 -8.22 3.71 -16.16
CA HIS A 141 -9.11 4.19 -15.10
C HIS A 141 -8.44 4.96 -13.95
N ILE A 142 -7.19 5.41 -14.07
CA ILE A 142 -6.55 6.25 -13.04
C ILE A 142 -7.38 7.49 -12.67
N ASP A 143 -7.95 8.18 -13.65
CA ASP A 143 -8.84 9.34 -13.44
C ASP A 143 -10.09 8.97 -12.62
N VAL A 144 -10.62 7.76 -12.84
CA VAL A 144 -11.79 7.26 -12.14
C VAL A 144 -11.43 6.97 -10.67
N ILE A 145 -10.26 6.36 -10.43
CA ILE A 145 -9.74 6.09 -9.08
C ILE A 145 -9.53 7.41 -8.33
N VAL A 146 -8.86 8.39 -8.96
CA VAL A 146 -8.62 9.71 -8.36
C VAL A 146 -9.93 10.41 -8.02
N LYS A 147 -10.90 10.42 -8.95
CA LYS A 147 -12.22 11.00 -8.71
C LYS A 147 -12.94 10.30 -7.55
N ALA A 148 -12.85 8.98 -7.48
CA ALA A 148 -13.51 8.19 -6.44
C ALA A 148 -12.85 8.41 -5.05
N LEU A 149 -11.52 8.49 -4.97
CA LEU A 149 -10.80 8.84 -3.74
C LEU A 149 -11.25 10.21 -3.20
N LYS A 150 -11.40 11.20 -4.09
CA LYS A 150 -11.91 12.54 -3.74
C LYS A 150 -13.36 12.51 -3.27
N SER A 151 -14.25 11.89 -4.05
CA SER A 151 -15.68 11.90 -3.74
C SER A 151 -16.02 11.15 -2.46
N GLU A 152 -15.21 10.15 -2.10
CA GLU A 152 -15.35 9.37 -0.88
C GLU A 152 -14.49 9.93 0.28
N GLU A 153 -13.82 11.09 0.10
CA GLU A 153 -12.99 11.71 1.14
C GLU A 153 -11.98 10.72 1.77
N LEU A 154 -11.34 9.90 0.93
CA LEU A 154 -10.38 8.88 1.35
C LEU A 154 -8.96 9.43 1.33
N SER A 155 -8.26 9.34 2.47
CA SER A 155 -6.84 9.68 2.56
C SER A 155 -5.97 8.52 2.07
N LEU A 156 -5.08 8.79 1.10
CA LEU A 156 -4.11 7.79 0.61
C LEU A 156 -2.72 8.04 1.21
N ILE A 157 -2.16 7.01 1.85
CA ILE A 157 -0.79 7.00 2.39
C ILE A 157 -0.02 5.90 1.68
N VAL A 158 1.16 6.21 1.15
CA VAL A 158 2.02 5.22 0.51
C VAL A 158 3.38 5.16 1.19
N ILE A 159 3.81 3.94 1.50
CA ILE A 159 5.09 3.62 2.11
C ILE A 159 5.86 2.72 1.13
N GLY A 160 6.95 3.24 0.57
CA GLY A 160 7.78 2.57 -0.40
C GLY A 160 9.25 2.99 -0.28
N PRO A 161 10.17 2.33 -1.00
CA PRO A 161 11.60 2.64 -0.95
C PRO A 161 11.88 3.96 -1.67
N ASP A 162 12.42 4.95 -0.94
CA ASP A 162 12.87 6.26 -1.44
C ASP A 162 11.98 6.85 -2.55
N ILE A 163 10.66 6.90 -2.31
CA ILE A 163 9.67 7.40 -3.29
C ILE A 163 10.03 8.84 -3.68
N ASN A 164 10.31 9.07 -4.96
CA ASN A 164 10.60 10.41 -5.46
C ASN A 164 9.36 10.99 -6.15
N LEU A 165 8.65 11.86 -5.45
CA LEU A 165 7.42 12.49 -5.98
C LEU A 165 7.69 13.63 -6.98
N ASN A 166 8.96 14.00 -7.20
CA ASN A 166 9.35 15.06 -8.14
C ASN A 166 9.60 14.55 -9.57
N VAL A 167 9.37 13.26 -9.85
CA VAL A 167 9.47 12.72 -11.21
C VAL A 167 8.41 13.40 -12.07
N LYS A 168 8.85 14.18 -13.07
CA LYS A 168 7.98 14.72 -14.11
C LYS A 168 7.67 13.60 -15.09
N HIS A 169 6.44 13.62 -15.62
CA HIS A 169 6.01 12.74 -16.71
C HIS A 169 6.73 13.19 -17.99
N GLU A 170 8.04 12.92 -18.07
CA GLU A 170 8.78 13.05 -19.31
C GLU A 170 8.67 11.70 -20.01
N ALA A 171 8.22 11.73 -21.27
CA ALA A 171 8.28 10.58 -22.14
C ALA A 171 9.68 9.98 -22.01
N ILE A 172 9.74 8.69 -21.69
CA ILE A 172 11.01 7.98 -21.53
C ILE A 172 11.66 7.95 -22.92
N ASP A 173 12.42 8.99 -23.25
CA ASP A 173 13.37 8.97 -24.35
C ASP A 173 14.50 8.01 -23.99
N ASP A 174 14.88 7.18 -24.95
CA ASP A 174 15.73 6.01 -24.80
C ASP A 174 17.21 6.29 -24.47
N ASP A 175 17.58 7.52 -24.10
CA ASP A 175 18.98 7.90 -23.91
C ASP A 175 19.23 8.56 -22.52
N ASP A 176 19.86 7.77 -21.65
CA ASP A 176 20.61 8.11 -20.42
C ASP A 176 20.31 9.45 -19.71
N ASP A 177 19.70 9.40 -18.52
CA ASP A 177 20.38 9.94 -17.32
C ASP A 177 19.91 9.26 -16.03
N LYS A 178 20.87 8.88 -15.20
CA LYS A 178 20.67 8.16 -13.94
C LYS A 178 20.17 9.13 -12.89
N THR A 179 18.87 9.12 -12.58
CA THR A 179 18.35 9.75 -11.35
C THR A 179 18.97 9.07 -10.12
N LYS A 180 19.93 9.74 -9.48
CA LYS A 180 20.57 9.30 -8.24
C LYS A 180 19.58 9.37 -7.07
N CYS A 181 19.48 8.29 -6.30
CA CYS A 181 18.74 8.26 -5.04
C CYS A 181 19.69 8.47 -3.87
N TRP A 182 19.32 9.35 -2.95
CA TRP A 182 20.06 9.59 -1.72
C TRP A 182 19.70 8.50 -0.71
N THR A 183 20.58 7.53 -0.48
CA THR A 183 20.43 6.58 0.62
C THR A 183 21.17 7.10 1.85
N ASN A 184 20.59 6.90 3.04
CA ASN A 184 21.34 7.03 4.29
C ASN A 184 22.24 5.80 4.43
N GLY A 185 23.41 5.87 3.80
CA GLY A 185 24.66 5.15 4.07
C GLY A 185 24.55 3.79 4.73
N THR A 186 24.24 2.75 3.96
CA THR A 186 24.86 1.41 4.04
C THR A 186 24.43 0.47 2.92
N ASP A 187 23.38 0.79 2.15
CA ASP A 187 22.95 -0.03 1.02
C ASP A 187 23.50 0.51 -0.30
N ALA A 188 24.23 -0.34 -1.03
CA ALA A 188 24.75 -0.06 -2.36
C ALA A 188 23.66 0.53 -3.25
N GLU A 189 23.98 1.64 -3.94
CA GLU A 189 23.13 2.34 -4.91
C GLU A 189 22.50 1.35 -5.91
N LYS A 190 21.30 0.85 -5.61
CA LYS A 190 20.48 0.12 -6.58
C LYS A 190 19.73 1.17 -7.41
N SER A 191 20.05 1.26 -8.69
CA SER A 191 19.28 2.06 -9.65
C SER A 191 17.83 1.58 -9.70
N LYS A 192 16.87 2.50 -9.66
CA LYS A 192 15.43 2.18 -9.79
C LYS A 192 15.15 1.46 -11.11
N THR A 193 14.22 0.52 -11.09
CA THR A 193 13.76 -0.15 -12.32
C THR A 193 12.88 0.79 -13.14
N LYS A 194 12.80 0.59 -14.47
CA LYS A 194 11.87 1.36 -15.33
C LYS A 194 10.43 1.27 -14.81
N GLN A 195 10.01 0.08 -14.37
CA GLN A 195 8.67 -0.13 -13.83
C GLN A 195 8.43 0.64 -12.54
N GLN A 196 9.42 0.71 -11.66
CA GLN A 196 9.34 1.49 -10.43
C GLN A 196 9.20 2.99 -10.72
N LEU A 197 9.90 3.52 -11.74
CA LEU A 197 9.76 4.93 -12.15
C LEU A 197 8.34 5.22 -12.70
N VAL A 198 7.77 4.31 -13.48
CA VAL A 198 6.38 4.41 -13.95
C VAL A 198 5.41 4.42 -12.77
N GLY A 199 5.55 3.47 -11.84
CA GLY A 199 4.73 3.42 -10.62
C GLY A 199 4.82 4.70 -9.77
N GLU A 200 6.03 5.25 -9.59
CA GLU A 200 6.24 6.51 -8.87
C GLU A 200 5.64 7.72 -9.60
N SER A 201 5.71 7.76 -10.93
CA SER A 201 5.10 8.82 -11.75
C SER A 201 3.57 8.82 -11.60
N LEU A 202 2.94 7.66 -11.73
CA LEU A 202 1.49 7.48 -11.56
C LEU A 202 1.05 7.82 -10.13
N LEU A 203 1.81 7.36 -9.14
CA LEU A 203 1.55 7.72 -7.75
C LEU A 203 1.68 9.23 -7.50
N SER A 204 2.69 9.88 -8.08
CA SER A 204 2.87 11.33 -8.00
C SER A 204 1.67 12.08 -8.59
N HIS A 205 1.14 11.60 -9.73
CA HIS A 205 -0.07 12.14 -10.34
C HIS A 205 -1.28 11.99 -9.40
N ILE A 206 -1.53 10.80 -8.86
CA ILE A 206 -2.64 10.55 -7.93
C ILE A 206 -2.54 11.44 -6.68
N LEU A 207 -1.37 11.50 -6.05
CA LEU A 207 -1.19 12.28 -4.81
C LEU A 207 -1.35 13.78 -5.05
N LYS A 208 -0.82 14.33 -6.16
CA LYS A 208 -1.01 15.75 -6.51
C LYS A 208 -2.48 16.11 -6.70
N GLU A 209 -3.26 15.16 -7.20
CA GLU A 209 -4.67 15.38 -7.41
C GLU A 209 -5.48 15.23 -6.12
N VAL A 210 -5.16 14.25 -5.26
CA VAL A 210 -5.95 13.90 -4.08
C VAL A 210 -5.65 14.80 -2.85
N ILE A 211 -4.48 15.45 -2.79
CA ILE A 211 -4.14 16.37 -1.68
C ILE A 211 -4.99 17.65 -1.77
N PHE A 212 -5.76 17.91 -0.70
CA PHE A 212 -6.63 19.08 -0.52
C PHE A 212 -5.86 20.36 -0.16
#